data_AF-A0A936LXF3-F1
#
_entry.id   AF-A0A936LXF3-F1
#
_cell.length_a   1.000
_cell.length_b   1.000
_cell.length_c   1.000
_cell.angle_alpha   90.00
_cell.angle_beta   90.00
_cell.angle_gamma   90.00
#
_symmetry.space_group_name_H-M   'P 1'
#
loop_
_entity.id
_entity.type
_entity.pdbx_description
1 polymer ?
#
loop_
_entity_poly.entity_id
_entity_poly.type
_entity_poly.pdbx_seq_one_letter_code
_entity_poly.pdbx_strand_id
1 'polypeptide(L)'
;MRLQTRIRIARDWVVCWMPLLAINGICQPGAEIAIATYAGLTLTGAPGTVYSIERLDELGATGGGQQQWQCVEMFQLATSPSLWVDKMSAGVRQRYYRAIQFAPRTNMVFVPPGTFLMGSPTDEMGRLEAEGPVTSVTISRGFWVVAEEVTQAEYETIVRMNRVRFRMIRIARWRP
;
A
#
# COMPACT_ATOMS: atom_id res chain seq x y z
N MET A 1 28.76 -46.32 19.39
CA MET A 1 29.13 -46.76 18.02
C MET A 1 29.68 -45.57 17.26
N ARG A 2 31.00 -45.52 17.05
CA ARG A 2 31.69 -44.49 16.25
C ARG A 2 31.80 -45.02 14.81
N LEU A 3 31.31 -44.28 13.83
CA LEU A 3 31.58 -44.56 12.42
C LEU A 3 32.32 -43.36 11.83
N GLN A 4 33.59 -43.59 11.49
CA GLN A 4 34.48 -42.65 10.83
C GLN A 4 34.20 -42.63 9.33
N THR A 5 34.00 -41.44 8.76
CA THR A 5 33.86 -41.24 7.31
C THR A 5 35.25 -41.04 6.70
N ARG A 6 35.74 -42.03 5.92
CA ARG A 6 36.95 -41.88 5.09
C ARG A 6 36.57 -41.28 3.73
N ILE A 7 37.09 -40.10 3.44
CA ILE A 7 37.04 -39.45 2.12
C ILE A 7 38.17 -40.03 1.25
N ARG A 8 37.85 -40.60 0.08
CA ARG A 8 38.81 -40.83 -1.01
C ARG A 8 38.52 -39.83 -2.12
N ILE A 9 39.53 -39.04 -2.48
CA ILE A 9 39.49 -38.13 -3.62
C ILE A 9 39.99 -38.92 -4.84
N ALA A 10 39.12 -39.15 -5.82
CA ALA A 10 39.51 -39.60 -7.15
C ALA A 10 39.48 -38.38 -8.08
N ARG A 11 40.66 -38.02 -8.58
CA ARG A 11 40.87 -37.15 -9.75
C ARG A 11 40.35 -37.92 -10.96
N ASP A 12 39.49 -37.32 -11.76
CA ASP A 12 39.57 -37.39 -13.23
C ASP A 12 38.67 -36.32 -13.86
N TRP A 13 39.25 -35.61 -14.83
CA TRP A 13 38.74 -34.40 -15.44
C TRP A 13 37.96 -34.75 -16.71
N VAL A 14 36.68 -34.37 -16.77
CA VAL A 14 35.95 -34.21 -18.05
C VAL A 14 35.29 -32.84 -18.01
N VAL A 15 35.85 -31.91 -18.79
CA VAL A 15 35.31 -30.57 -19.00
C VAL A 15 34.18 -30.69 -20.02
N CYS A 16 32.95 -30.75 -19.53
CA CYS A 16 31.76 -30.60 -20.36
C CYS A 16 31.27 -29.15 -20.25
N TRP A 17 31.43 -28.39 -21.33
CA TRP A 17 30.88 -27.04 -21.47
C TRP A 17 29.36 -27.16 -21.69
N MET A 18 28.57 -26.95 -20.64
CA MET A 18 27.16 -26.55 -20.77
C MET A 18 27.05 -25.07 -20.38
N PRO A 19 26.40 -24.22 -21.20
CA PRO A 19 26.12 -22.85 -20.80
C PRO A 19 25.13 -22.89 -19.63
N LEU A 20 25.63 -22.55 -18.44
CA LEU A 20 24.81 -22.35 -17.25
C LEU A 20 23.93 -21.11 -17.51
N LEU A 21 22.65 -21.32 -17.78
CA LEU A 21 21.65 -20.30 -17.59
C LEU A 21 21.65 -19.99 -16.08
N ALA A 22 22.23 -18.85 -15.68
CA ALA A 22 22.14 -18.36 -14.33
C ALA A 22 20.68 -17.95 -14.06
N ILE A 23 19.87 -18.89 -13.59
CA ILE A 23 18.60 -18.60 -12.95
C ILE A 23 19.00 -17.92 -11.64
N ASN A 24 18.95 -16.58 -11.61
CA ASN A 24 18.93 -15.80 -10.38
C ASN A 24 17.63 -16.11 -9.64
N GLY A 25 17.52 -17.32 -9.11
CA GLY A 25 16.50 -17.69 -8.15
C GLY A 25 16.78 -16.87 -6.91
N ILE A 26 15.99 -15.83 -6.70
CA ILE A 26 15.97 -15.12 -5.43
C ILE A 26 15.54 -16.15 -4.40
N CYS A 27 16.52 -16.73 -3.71
CA CYS A 27 16.29 -17.58 -2.56
C CYS A 27 15.63 -16.68 -1.52
N GLN A 28 14.33 -16.85 -1.29
CA GLN A 28 13.65 -16.22 -0.16
C GLN A 28 14.38 -16.74 1.09
N PRO A 29 14.94 -15.87 1.96
CA PRO A 29 15.57 -16.33 3.18
C PRO A 29 14.56 -17.17 3.97
N GLY A 30 15.03 -18.30 4.51
CA GLY A 30 14.21 -19.17 5.35
C GLY A 30 13.57 -18.38 6.49
N ALA A 31 12.39 -18.80 6.94
CA ALA A 31 11.65 -18.10 7.98
C ALA A 31 12.51 -17.96 9.26
N GLU A 32 12.80 -16.73 9.66
CA GLU A 32 13.53 -16.39 10.88
C GLU A 32 12.55 -16.07 12.01
N ILE A 33 12.80 -16.61 13.21
CA ILE A 33 12.00 -16.33 14.42
C ILE A 33 12.74 -15.30 15.26
N ALA A 34 12.14 -14.13 15.49
CA ALA A 34 12.69 -13.06 16.31
C ALA A 34 11.66 -12.51 17.31
N ILE A 35 12.13 -12.08 18.49
CA ILE A 35 11.32 -11.38 19.51
C ILE A 35 11.67 -9.89 19.46
N ALA A 36 10.65 -9.04 19.39
CA ALA A 36 10.82 -7.59 19.38
C ALA A 36 9.67 -6.88 20.13
N THR A 37 9.95 -5.70 20.67
CA THR A 37 8.95 -4.83 21.31
C THR A 37 8.44 -3.80 20.31
N TYR A 38 7.11 -3.65 20.21
CA TYR A 38 6.45 -2.70 19.32
C TYR A 38 5.47 -1.83 20.10
N ALA A 39 5.29 -0.58 19.66
CA ALA A 39 4.19 0.24 20.14
C ALA A 39 2.85 -0.27 19.58
N GLY A 40 1.80 -0.29 20.40
CA GLY A 40 0.47 -0.71 19.98
C GLY A 40 -0.64 0.17 20.55
N LEU A 41 -1.75 0.26 19.83
CA LEU A 41 -2.95 0.98 20.21
C LEU A 41 -4.14 0.01 20.19
N THR A 42 -4.87 -0.05 21.30
CA THR A 42 -6.15 -0.76 21.34
C THR A 42 -7.26 0.22 21.01
N LEU A 43 -7.87 0.06 19.84
CA LEU A 43 -8.94 0.91 19.33
C LEU A 43 -10.30 0.27 19.63
N THR A 44 -11.26 1.09 20.04
CA THR A 44 -12.64 0.70 20.31
C THR A 44 -13.58 1.57 19.50
N GLY A 45 -14.63 0.97 18.96
CA GLY A 45 -15.60 1.65 18.11
C GLY A 45 -16.56 0.67 17.44
N ALA A 46 -17.37 1.14 16.50
CA ALA A 46 -18.15 0.24 15.67
C ALA A 46 -17.24 -0.44 14.61
N PRO A 47 -17.37 -1.75 14.37
CA PRO A 47 -16.72 -2.41 13.25
C PRO A 47 -16.97 -1.66 11.93
N GLY A 48 -15.95 -1.53 11.09
CA GLY A 48 -15.97 -0.75 9.85
C GLY A 48 -15.59 0.73 10.03
N THR A 49 -15.51 1.25 11.26
CA THR A 49 -15.01 2.61 11.53
C THR A 49 -13.55 2.71 11.14
N VAL A 50 -13.17 3.78 10.43
CA VAL A 50 -11.79 4.03 10.02
C VAL A 50 -11.17 5.11 10.90
N TYR A 51 -9.96 4.87 11.38
CA TYR A 51 -9.16 5.82 12.14
C TYR A 51 -7.93 6.23 11.33
N SER A 52 -7.62 7.53 11.33
CA SER A 52 -6.28 8.02 10.99
C SER A 52 -5.38 7.82 12.19
N ILE A 53 -4.40 6.93 12.05
CA ILE A 53 -3.37 6.73 13.06
C ILE A 53 -2.24 7.69 12.74
N GLU A 54 -1.98 8.58 13.68
CA GLU A 54 -1.01 9.64 13.52
C GLU A 54 0.09 9.50 14.56
N ARG A 55 1.31 9.81 14.11
CA ARG A 55 2.53 9.72 14.89
C ARG A 55 3.23 11.06 14.92
N LEU A 56 3.86 11.33 16.06
CA LEU A 56 4.79 12.42 16.24
C LEU A 56 6.08 11.85 16.84
N ASP A 57 7.22 12.13 16.19
CA ASP A 57 8.53 11.63 16.63
C ASP A 57 9.14 12.52 17.72
N GLU A 58 8.84 13.82 17.72
CA GLU A 58 9.29 14.77 18.74
C GLU A 58 8.13 15.63 19.22
N LEU A 59 7.86 15.62 20.51
CA LEU A 59 6.91 16.56 21.10
C LEU A 59 7.59 17.92 21.11
N GLY A 60 7.11 18.85 20.27
CA GLY A 60 7.62 20.22 20.25
C GLY A 60 7.65 20.79 21.67
N ALA A 61 8.80 21.32 22.07
CA ALA A 61 8.93 22.04 23.34
C ALA A 61 7.82 23.09 23.43
N THR A 62 7.35 23.36 24.65
CA THR A 62 6.19 24.18 25.03
C THR A 62 6.26 25.67 24.62
N GLY A 63 7.03 26.02 23.58
CA GLY A 63 7.13 27.34 22.97
C GLY A 63 6.63 27.34 21.52
N GLY A 64 5.32 27.49 21.33
CA GLY A 64 4.69 28.03 20.10
C GLY A 64 4.84 27.28 18.76
N GLY A 65 5.69 26.26 18.65
CA GLY A 65 5.86 25.48 17.42
C GLY A 65 4.64 24.61 17.13
N GLN A 66 4.12 24.67 15.89
CA GLN A 66 3.04 23.80 15.45
C GLN A 66 3.53 22.34 15.39
N GLN A 67 2.88 21.45 16.15
CA GLN A 67 3.20 20.02 16.10
C GLN A 67 2.75 19.43 14.77
N GLN A 68 3.70 18.88 14.00
CA GLN A 68 3.41 18.26 12.72
C GLN A 68 3.14 16.75 12.89
N TRP A 69 1.87 16.41 13.06
CA TRP A 69 1.43 15.02 13.11
C TRP A 69 1.50 14.37 11.73
N GLN A 70 2.15 13.20 11.66
CA GLN A 70 2.26 12.44 10.43
C GLN A 70 1.25 11.29 10.45
N CYS A 71 0.37 11.23 9.46
CA CYS A 71 -0.49 10.07 9.26
C CYS A 71 0.38 8.86 8.88
N VAL A 72 0.37 7.84 9.73
CA VAL A 72 1.05 6.56 9.51
C VAL A 72 0.17 5.68 8.64
N GLU A 73 -1.06 5.44 9.07
CA GLU A 73 -1.96 4.50 8.42
C GLU A 73 -3.42 4.89 8.65
N MET A 74 -4.27 4.61 7.65
CA MET A 74 -5.71 4.59 7.82
C MET A 74 -6.11 3.17 8.19
N PHE A 75 -6.57 2.98 9.43
CA PHE A 75 -6.87 1.67 9.99
C PHE A 75 -8.39 1.48 10.13
N GLN A 76 -8.93 0.47 9.47
CA GLN A 76 -10.34 0.08 9.61
C GLN A 76 -10.50 -0.95 10.72
N LEU A 77 -11.41 -0.71 11.67
CA LEU A 77 -11.70 -1.66 12.73
C LEU A 77 -12.41 -2.88 12.16
N ALA A 78 -11.77 -4.05 12.24
CA ALA A 78 -12.43 -5.32 11.92
C ALA A 78 -13.40 -5.74 13.04
N THR A 79 -12.97 -5.59 14.29
CA THR A 79 -13.74 -5.92 15.50
C THR A 79 -13.56 -4.84 16.57
N SER A 80 -14.38 -4.88 17.62
CA SER A 80 -14.20 -4.01 18.78
C SER A 80 -13.98 -4.88 20.02
N PRO A 81 -12.83 -4.79 20.70
CA PRO A 81 -11.65 -3.97 20.36
C PRO A 81 -10.84 -4.52 19.16
N SER A 82 -10.02 -3.67 18.54
CA SER A 82 -8.98 -4.06 17.58
C SER A 82 -7.61 -3.53 18.02
N LEU A 83 -6.56 -4.34 17.87
CA LEU A 83 -5.18 -3.95 18.17
C LEU A 83 -4.47 -3.51 16.88
N TRP A 84 -3.96 -2.29 16.87
CA TRP A 84 -2.99 -1.82 15.88
C TRP A 84 -1.57 -1.83 16.47
N VAL A 85 -0.55 -2.10 15.66
CA VAL A 85 0.85 -2.22 16.09
C VAL A 85 1.78 -1.52 15.09
N ASP A 86 2.64 -0.61 15.55
CA ASP A 86 3.69 0.00 14.72
C ASP A 86 4.91 -0.93 14.64
N LYS A 87 4.97 -1.72 13.57
CA LYS A 87 6.10 -2.62 13.29
C LYS A 87 7.41 -1.88 12.92
N MET A 88 7.33 -0.60 12.55
CA MET A 88 8.49 0.22 12.20
C MET A 88 9.11 0.92 13.43
N SER A 89 8.59 0.66 14.63
CA SER A 89 9.02 1.31 15.88
C SER A 89 9.95 0.47 16.75
N ALA A 90 10.36 -0.72 16.30
CA ALA A 90 11.21 -1.60 17.11
C ALA A 90 12.46 -0.86 17.61
N GLY A 91 12.60 -0.76 18.94
CA GLY A 91 13.77 -0.14 19.61
C GLY A 91 13.75 1.39 19.71
N VAL A 92 12.70 2.08 19.26
CA VAL A 92 12.62 3.56 19.36
C VAL A 92 12.11 3.97 20.76
N ARG A 93 12.85 4.86 21.43
CA ARG A 93 12.61 5.19 22.85
C ARG A 93 11.45 6.14 23.13
N GLN A 94 11.04 6.99 22.18
CA GLN A 94 9.95 7.96 22.36
C GLN A 94 9.25 8.18 21.00
N ARG A 95 7.97 7.82 20.92
CA ARG A 95 7.05 8.17 19.82
C ARG A 95 5.69 8.41 20.43
N TYR A 96 4.99 9.42 19.95
CA TYR A 96 3.63 9.73 20.41
C TYR A 96 2.66 9.31 19.32
N TYR A 97 1.56 8.68 19.73
CA TYR A 97 0.52 8.25 18.81
C TYR A 97 -0.82 8.81 19.23
N ARG A 98 -1.66 9.07 18.23
CA ARG A 98 -3.08 9.32 18.42
C ARG A 98 -3.86 8.62 17.32
N ALA A 99 -5.07 8.23 17.64
CA ALA A 99 -6.03 7.74 16.65
C ALA A 99 -7.17 8.76 16.56
N ILE A 100 -7.40 9.25 15.35
CA ILE A 100 -8.49 10.18 15.06
C ILE A 100 -9.50 9.43 14.21
N GLN A 101 -10.74 9.34 14.70
CA GLN A 101 -11.82 8.78 13.89
C GLN A 101 -12.00 9.64 12.64
N PHE A 102 -11.89 9.02 11.47
CA PHE A 102 -12.07 9.70 10.20
C PHE A 102 -13.49 9.46 9.69
N ALA A 103 -14.29 10.52 9.66
CA ALA A 103 -15.59 10.52 9.00
C ALA A 103 -15.40 11.05 7.57
N PRO A 104 -15.58 10.21 6.53
CA PRO A 104 -15.46 10.67 5.15
C PRO A 104 -16.63 11.60 4.79
N ARG A 105 -16.51 12.28 3.64
CA ARG A 105 -17.67 12.96 3.03
C ARG A 105 -18.69 11.91 2.54
N THR A 106 -19.90 12.36 2.27
CA THR A 106 -20.98 11.49 1.75
C THR A 106 -20.53 10.73 0.50
N ASN A 107 -21.00 9.49 0.37
CA ASN A 107 -20.77 8.62 -0.79
C ASN A 107 -19.32 8.17 -1.03
N MET A 108 -18.46 8.13 0.00
CA MET A 108 -17.12 7.56 -0.11
C MET A 108 -17.05 6.20 0.59
N VAL A 109 -16.29 5.28 -0.02
CA VAL A 109 -15.96 3.97 0.55
C VAL A 109 -14.47 3.88 0.82
N PHE A 110 -14.11 3.23 1.93
CA PHE A 110 -12.72 2.99 2.28
C PHE A 110 -12.23 1.71 1.60
N VAL A 111 -11.12 1.81 0.89
CA VAL A 111 -10.42 0.68 0.29
C VAL A 111 -9.21 0.37 1.17
N PRO A 112 -9.17 -0.77 1.88
CA PRO A 112 -8.03 -1.14 2.71
C PRO A 112 -6.79 -1.42 1.84
N PRO A 113 -5.57 -1.31 2.43
CA PRO A 113 -4.36 -1.73 1.73
C PRO A 113 -4.44 -3.21 1.36
N GLY A 114 -3.90 -3.57 0.21
CA GLY A 114 -4.05 -4.91 -0.34
C GLY A 114 -3.29 -5.12 -1.63
N THR A 115 -3.27 -6.37 -2.08
CA THR A 115 -2.69 -6.76 -3.38
C THR A 115 -3.77 -7.39 -4.23
N PHE A 116 -3.85 -6.98 -5.49
CA PHE A 116 -4.80 -7.52 -6.45
C PHE A 116 -4.15 -7.64 -7.84
N LEU A 117 -4.76 -8.42 -8.72
CA LEU A 117 -4.34 -8.55 -10.11
C LEU A 117 -5.05 -7.50 -10.97
N MET A 118 -4.30 -6.71 -11.72
CA MET A 118 -4.81 -5.68 -12.64
C MET A 118 -4.57 -6.09 -14.09
N GLY A 119 -5.59 -5.96 -14.93
CA GLY A 119 -5.56 -6.29 -16.37
C GLY A 119 -6.44 -7.47 -16.73
N SER A 120 -6.58 -7.76 -18.02
CA SER A 120 -7.39 -8.86 -18.54
C SER A 120 -6.54 -10.06 -19.00
N PRO A 121 -6.99 -11.31 -18.74
CA PRO A 121 -6.37 -12.52 -19.28
C PRO A 121 -6.30 -12.52 -20.80
N THR A 122 -5.32 -13.23 -21.37
CA THR A 122 -5.10 -13.28 -22.81
C THR A 122 -6.23 -13.94 -23.60
N ASP A 123 -7.05 -14.76 -22.93
CA ASP A 123 -8.19 -15.49 -23.47
C ASP A 123 -9.54 -14.79 -23.26
N GLU A 124 -9.55 -13.59 -22.66
CA GLU A 124 -10.77 -12.82 -22.47
C GLU A 124 -11.30 -12.23 -23.79
N MET A 125 -12.54 -12.56 -24.15
CA MET A 125 -13.17 -12.06 -25.37
C MET A 125 -13.41 -10.55 -25.28
N GLY A 126 -12.93 -9.80 -26.27
CA GLY A 126 -13.10 -8.34 -26.33
C GLY A 126 -11.97 -7.54 -25.68
N ARG A 127 -10.96 -8.21 -25.12
CA ARG A 127 -9.74 -7.59 -24.59
C ARG A 127 -9.03 -6.73 -25.65
N LEU A 128 -8.59 -5.54 -25.25
CA LEU A 128 -7.63 -4.72 -26.01
C LEU A 128 -6.18 -5.09 -25.68
N GLU A 129 -5.26 -4.87 -26.62
CA GLU A 129 -3.83 -5.19 -26.43
C GLU A 129 -3.22 -4.47 -25.21
N ALA A 130 -3.69 -3.26 -24.92
CA ALA A 130 -3.20 -2.40 -23.84
C ALA A 130 -3.70 -2.80 -22.43
N GLU A 131 -4.62 -3.75 -22.30
CA GLU A 131 -5.15 -4.19 -21.01
C GLU A 131 -4.30 -5.27 -20.32
N GLY A 132 -3.22 -5.70 -20.96
CA GLY A 132 -2.27 -6.64 -20.35
C GLY A 132 -0.85 -6.11 -20.31
N PRO A 133 0.09 -6.88 -19.72
CA PRO A 133 -0.15 -8.16 -19.04
C PRO A 133 -0.86 -7.98 -17.70
N VAL A 134 -1.52 -9.05 -17.23
CA VAL A 134 -2.06 -9.10 -15.87
C VAL A 134 -0.91 -8.90 -14.88
N THR A 135 -1.01 -7.86 -14.07
CA THR A 135 0.07 -7.41 -13.17
C THR A 135 -0.41 -7.45 -11.72
N SER A 136 0.42 -7.99 -10.82
CA SER A 136 0.15 -7.93 -9.38
C SER A 136 0.48 -6.53 -8.85
N VAL A 137 -0.55 -5.81 -8.41
CA VAL A 137 -0.45 -4.44 -7.89
C VAL A 137 -0.69 -4.45 -6.39
N THR A 138 0.23 -3.86 -5.63
CA THR A 138 0.11 -3.69 -4.19
C THR A 138 -0.14 -2.22 -3.85
N ILE A 139 -1.27 -1.96 -3.19
CA ILE A 139 -1.58 -0.68 -2.59
C ILE A 139 -1.16 -0.73 -1.12
N SER A 140 -0.12 0.01 -0.78
CA SER A 140 0.52 -0.04 0.53
C SER A 140 -0.25 0.70 1.63
N ARG A 141 -1.16 1.59 1.27
CA ARG A 141 -1.96 2.39 2.22
C ARG A 141 -3.41 2.45 1.78
N GLY A 142 -4.33 2.27 2.73
CA GLY A 142 -5.76 2.42 2.44
C GLY A 142 -6.11 3.86 2.07
N PHE A 143 -7.12 4.02 1.22
CA PHE A 143 -7.57 5.32 0.71
C PHE A 143 -9.09 5.33 0.54
N TRP A 144 -9.65 6.51 0.33
CA TRP A 144 -11.07 6.70 0.11
C TRP A 144 -11.35 6.94 -1.38
N VAL A 145 -12.36 6.28 -1.91
CA VAL A 145 -12.86 6.49 -3.27
C VAL A 145 -14.36 6.78 -3.23
N VAL A 146 -14.86 7.59 -4.16
CA VAL A 146 -16.31 7.80 -4.30
C VAL A 146 -16.94 6.50 -4.80
N ALA A 147 -18.06 6.08 -4.22
CA ALA A 147 -18.73 4.83 -4.56
C ALA A 147 -19.39 4.87 -5.95
N GLU A 148 -19.72 6.07 -6.42
CA GLU A 148 -20.40 6.33 -7.68
C GLU A 148 -19.59 7.31 -8.53
N GLU A 149 -19.92 7.39 -9.82
CA GLU A 149 -19.35 8.41 -10.69
C GLU A 149 -19.79 9.82 -10.26
N VAL A 150 -18.89 10.79 -10.44
CA VAL A 150 -19.19 12.19 -10.14
C VAL A 150 -20.33 12.68 -11.03
N THR A 151 -21.38 13.21 -10.42
CA THR A 151 -22.53 13.73 -11.16
C THR A 151 -22.20 15.06 -11.84
N GLN A 152 -22.89 15.37 -12.95
CA GLN A 152 -22.75 16.66 -13.63
C GLN A 152 -23.08 17.84 -12.70
N ALA A 153 -24.07 17.68 -11.81
CA ALA A 153 -24.44 18.72 -10.84
C ALA A 153 -23.31 19.03 -9.83
N GLU A 154 -22.58 18.01 -9.37
CA GLU A 154 -21.42 18.17 -8.51
C GLU A 154 -20.26 18.85 -9.26
N TYR A 155 -20.00 18.42 -10.49
CA TYR A 155 -18.98 19.02 -11.35
C TYR A 155 -19.25 20.51 -11.62
N GLU A 156 -20.47 20.86 -12.02
CA GLU A 156 -20.89 22.25 -12.27
C GLU A 156 -20.74 23.13 -11.03
N THR A 157 -20.97 22.57 -9.84
CA THR A 157 -20.79 23.29 -8.57
C THR A 157 -19.33 23.66 -8.35
N ILE A 158 -18.39 22.73 -8.62
CA ILE A 158 -16.95 22.99 -8.50
C ILE A 158 -16.49 23.98 -9.57
N VAL A 159 -16.88 23.79 -10.82
CA VAL A 159 -16.47 24.66 -11.95
C VAL A 159 -16.99 26.09 -11.77
N ARG A 160 -18.20 26.27 -11.24
CA ARG A 160 -18.74 27.60 -10.90
C ARG A 160 -17.89 28.30 -9.85
N MET A 161 -17.37 27.56 -8.87
CA MET A 161 -16.50 28.08 -7.81
C MET A 161 -15.06 28.35 -8.31
N ASN A 162 -14.56 27.52 -9.23
CA ASN A 162 -13.22 27.62 -9.79
C ASN A 162 -13.23 28.35 -11.15
N ARG A 163 -13.23 29.69 -11.13
CA ARG A 163 -13.21 30.55 -12.34
C ARG A 163 -11.85 30.58 -13.06
N VAL A 164 -11.25 29.43 -13.35
CA VAL A 164 -10.24 29.34 -14.43
C VAL A 164 -10.98 29.02 -15.73
N ARG A 165 -11.00 30.01 -16.62
CA ARG A 165 -11.78 29.98 -17.85
C ARG A 165 -11.14 28.98 -18.83
N PHE A 166 -11.66 27.77 -18.93
CA PHE A 166 -11.35 26.89 -20.06
C PHE A 166 -11.93 27.53 -21.33
N ARG A 167 -11.09 28.26 -22.07
CA ARG A 167 -11.46 28.86 -23.35
C ARG A 167 -11.59 27.74 -24.37
N MET A 168 -12.80 27.22 -24.54
CA MET A 168 -13.12 26.39 -25.69
C MET A 168 -13.04 27.28 -26.95
N ILE A 169 -11.92 27.20 -27.68
CA ILE A 169 -11.84 27.76 -29.03
C ILE A 169 -12.74 26.89 -29.90
N ARG A 170 -13.91 27.41 -30.24
CA ARG A 170 -14.79 26.81 -31.23
C ARG A 170 -14.09 26.97 -32.59
N ILE A 171 -13.38 25.94 -33.06
CA ILE A 171 -12.89 25.91 -34.44
C ILE A 171 -14.12 25.92 -35.34
N ALA A 172 -14.23 26.95 -36.19
CA ALA A 172 -15.35 27.12 -37.09
C ALA A 172 -15.44 25.93 -38.05
N ARG A 173 -16.67 25.47 -38.21
CA ARG A 173 -17.19 24.47 -39.14
C ARG A 173 -16.45 24.49 -40.50
N TRP A 174 -15.77 23.39 -40.82
CA TRP A 174 -15.34 23.08 -42.18
C TRP A 174 -16.59 22.92 -43.06
N ARG A 175 -16.76 23.78 -44.07
CA ARG A 175 -17.66 23.51 -45.20
C ARG A 175 -16.78 23.02 -46.37
N PRO A 176 -17.26 22.03 -47.14
CA PRO A 176 -16.51 21.43 -48.24
C PRO A 176 -16.21 22.42 -49.35
#